data_AF-A0A829GFU0-F1
#
_entry.id   AF-A0A829GFU0-F1
#
_cell.length_a   1.000
_cell.length_b   1.000
_cell.length_c   1.000
_cell.angle_alpha   90.00
_cell.angle_beta   90.00
_cell.angle_gamma   90.00
#
_symmetry.space_group_name_H-M   'P 1'
#
loop_
_entity.id
_entity.type
_entity.pdbx_description
1 polymer ?
#
loop_
_entity_poly.entity_id
_entity_poly.type
_entity_poly.pdbx_seq_one_letter_code
_entity_poly.pdbx_strand_id
1 'polypeptide(L)' 'MIILASHSPRRQELLKRIVPDFESHPASINERALPVLDPPAYVQSLATA' A
#
# COMPACT_ATOMS: atom_id res chain seq x y z
N MET A 1 -0.30 11.05 12.81
CA MET A 1 -0.01 11.41 11.40
C MET A 1 -0.23 10.17 10.56
N ILE A 2 -1.11 10.22 9.55
CA ILE A 2 -1.39 9.09 8.67
C ILE A 2 -0.55 9.24 7.40
N ILE A 3 0.09 8.14 6.99
CA ILE A 3 0.89 8.07 5.76
C ILE A 3 0.28 7.00 4.84
N LEU A 4 0.05 7.35 3.58
CA LEU A 4 -0.30 6.41 2.54
C LEU A 4 0.97 5.92 1.82
N ALA A 5 1.32 4.66 2.06
CA ALA A 5 2.48 3.98 1.47
C ALA A 5 2.25 3.50 0.02
N SER A 6 1.65 4.33 -0.84
CA SER A 6 1.23 3.90 -2.19
C SER A 6 1.30 5.03 -3.22
N HIS A 7 1.82 4.72 -4.41
CA HIS A 7 1.79 5.60 -5.59
C HIS A 7 0.41 5.70 -6.27
N SER A 8 -0.58 4.88 -5.90
CA SER A 8 -1.86 4.80 -6.61
C SER A 8 -2.72 6.07 -6.38
N PRO A 9 -3.04 6.85 -7.44
CA PRO A 9 -3.94 7.99 -7.33
C PRO A 9 -5.33 7.57 -6.85
N ARG A 10 -5.79 6.39 -7.26
CA ARG A 10 -7.09 5.84 -6.84
C ARG A 10 -7.14 5.57 -5.34
N ARG A 11 -6.06 5.06 -4.73
CA ARG A 11 -6.02 4.84 -3.28
C ARG A 11 -5.98 6.17 -2.50
N GLN A 12 -5.32 7.20 -3.04
CA GLN A 12 -5.38 8.55 -2.46
C GLN A 12 -6.81 9.08 -2.45
N GLU A 13 -7.53 9.01 -3.58
CA GLU A 13 -8.92 9.48 -3.66
C GLU A 13 -9.89 8.71 -2.78
N LEU A 14 -9.64 7.42 -2.53
CA LEU A 14 -10.43 6.64 -1.58
C LEU A 14 -10.14 7.04 -0.13
N LEU A 15 -8.86 7.19 0.24
CA LEU A 15 -8.47 7.53 1.61
C LEU A 15 -8.94 8.93 2.01
N LYS A 16 -8.88 9.91 1.10
CA LYS A 16 -9.38 11.29 1.32
C LYS A 16 -10.83 11.34 1.82
N ARG A 17 -11.67 10.34 1.49
CA ARG A 17 -13.08 10.27 1.94
C ARG A 17 -13.24 9.90 3.41
N ILE A 18 -12.22 9.28 4.01
CA ILE A 18 -12.24 8.74 5.37
C ILE A 18 -11.31 9.56 6.27
N VAL A 19 -10.12 9.87 5.78
CA VAL A 19 -9.11 10.69 6.46
C VAL A 19 -8.58 11.71 5.43
N PRO A 20 -9.05 12.96 5.46
CA PRO A 20 -8.60 13.99 4.52
C PRO A 20 -7.12 14.38 4.71
N ASP A 21 -6.66 14.40 5.96
CA ASP A 21 -5.31 14.82 6.33
C ASP A 21 -4.36 13.61 6.43
N PHE A 22 -3.72 13.28 5.31
CA PHE A 22 -2.63 12.31 5.24
C PHE A 22 -1.56 12.74 4.25
N GLU A 23 -0.36 12.19 4.41
CA GLU A 23 0.74 12.38 3.47
C GLU A 23 0.92 11.12 2.60
N SER A 24 1.29 11.30 1.33
CA SER A 24 1.56 10.19 0.42
C SER A 24 3.06 9.98 0.27
N HIS A 25 3.57 8.90 0.88
CA HIS A 25 4.99 8.51 0.80
C HIS A 25 5.09 7.11 0.23
N PRO A 26 5.34 6.96 -1.07
CA PRO A 26 5.27 5.66 -1.71
C PRO A 26 6.31 4.66 -1.19
N ALA A 27 5.89 3.40 -1.02
CA ALA A 27 6.76 2.34 -0.54
C ALA A 27 7.79 1.94 -1.60
N SER A 28 9.03 1.72 -1.17
CA SER A 28 10.11 1.18 -2.01
C SER A 28 10.25 -0.33 -1.78
N ILE A 29 9.20 -1.08 -2.13
CA ILE A 29 9.16 -2.54 -1.95
C ILE A 29 9.27 -3.26 -3.28
N ASN A 30 9.92 -4.44 -3.26
CA ASN A 30 10.01 -5.29 -4.44
C ASN A 30 8.78 -6.20 -4.54
N GLU A 31 7.81 -5.80 -5.38
CA GLU A 31 6.59 -6.57 -5.68
C GLU A 31 6.82 -7.81 -6.57
N ARG A 32 8.07 -8.25 -6.75
CA ARG A 32 8.43 -9.49 -7.43
C ARG A 32 9.20 -10.45 -6.53
N ALA A 33 9.16 -10.24 -5.21
CA ALA A 33 9.83 -11.10 -4.26
C ALA A 33 9.23 -12.52 -4.31
N LEU A 34 10.05 -13.47 -4.75
CA LEU A 34 9.82 -14.91 -4.56
C LEU A 34 9.98 -15.22 -3.06
N PRO A 35 9.05 -15.94 -2.42
CA PRO A 35 8.54 -17.24 -2.88
C PRO A 35 7.06 -17.27 -3.32
N VAL A 36 6.62 -18.43 -3.84
CA VAL A 36 5.23 -18.73 -4.22
C VAL A 36 4.36 -18.79 -2.96
N LEU A 37 3.94 -17.62 -2.49
CA LEU A 37 2.86 -17.50 -1.52
C LEU A 37 1.52 -17.63 -2.26
N ASP A 38 0.52 -18.21 -1.61
CA ASP A 38 -0.85 -18.14 -2.10
C ASP A 38 -1.25 -16.66 -2.25
N PRO A 39 -2.07 -16.29 -3.25
CA PRO A 39 -2.36 -14.89 -3.55
C PRO A 39 -2.79 -14.03 -2.35
N PRO A 40 -3.62 -14.52 -1.40
CA PRO A 40 -3.98 -13.74 -0.21
C PRO A 40 -2.80 -13.49 0.72
N ALA A 41 -1.99 -14.52 0.99
CA ALA A 41 -0.81 -14.41 1.87
C ALA A 41 0.25 -13.50 1.24
N TYR A 42 0.39 -13.56 -0.09
CA TYR A 42 1.29 -12.70 -0.85
C TYR A 42 0.93 -11.22 -0.68
N VAL A 43 -0.30 -10.82 -1.00
CA VAL A 43 -0.69 -9.40 -0.92
C VAL A 43 -0.70 -8.88 0.51
N GLN A 44 -0.97 -9.73 1.50
CA GLN A 44 -0.89 -9.35 2.91
C GLN A 44 0.56 -9.06 3.34
N SER A 45 1.52 -9.87 2.87
CA SER A 45 2.95 -9.58 3.12
C SER A 45 3.38 -8.25 2.50
N LEU A 46 2.95 -7.95 1.26
CA LEU A 46 3.26 -6.68 0.60
C LEU A 46 2.62 -5.46 1.29
N ALA A 47 1.41 -5.62 1.84
CA ALA A 47 0.75 -4.53 2.56
C ALA A 47 1.40 -4.23 3.93
N THR A 48 2.18 -5.18 4.47
CA THR A 48 2.86 -5.07 5.76
C THR A 48 4.33 -4.64 5.64
N ALA A 49 4.96 -4.92 4.50
CA ALA A 49 6.36 -4.61 4.20
C ALA A 49 6.60 -3.11 3.93
#